data_AF-A0A8H5CR53-F1
#
_entry.id   AF-A0A8H5CR53-F1
#
_cell.length_a   1.000
_cell.length_b   1.000
_cell.length_c   1.000
_cell.angle_alpha   90.00
_cell.angle_beta   90.00
_cell.angle_gamma   90.00
#
_symmetry.space_group_name_H-M   'P 1'
#
loop_
_entity.id
_entity.type
_entity.pdbx_description
1 polymer ?
#
loop_
_entity_poly.entity_id
_entity_poly.type
_entity_poly.pdbx_seq_one_letter_code
_entity_poly.pdbx_strand_id
1 'polypeptide(L)'
;MAIVLPQLGPWAKSHLQSIIQATNQTDFDAAFDAFVAKEVHVTFNGENISRDEYKKRLRAEAFDEAGAVVTFNGVTTVPGKDESLGGATSSFIGEAGIFYTAIIAEAIVVQGASVESKITSSINISVKNDPSVPKPPAGIRGFYDPRRVFTLNQVSTDAPADSST
;
A
#
# COMPACT_ATOMS: atom_id res chain seq x y z
N MET A 1 19.19 -15.93 11.68
CA MET A 1 18.91 -14.72 10.87
C MET A 1 18.19 -13.71 11.74
N ALA A 2 18.69 -12.47 11.80
CA ALA A 2 17.93 -11.36 12.37
C ALA A 2 17.04 -10.79 11.26
N ILE A 3 15.73 -10.70 11.49
CA ILE A 3 14.83 -10.03 10.55
C ILE A 3 15.03 -8.53 10.78
N VAL A 4 15.70 -7.86 9.83
CA VAL A 4 15.90 -6.41 9.86
C VAL A 4 14.66 -5.76 9.28
N LEU A 5 14.02 -4.85 10.02
CA LEU A 5 12.89 -4.08 9.51
C LEU A 5 13.37 -3.23 8.32
N PRO A 6 12.66 -3.24 7.17
CA PRO A 6 13.00 -2.39 6.05
C PRO A 6 12.78 -0.92 6.40
N GLN A 7 13.60 -0.01 5.85
CA GLN A 7 13.36 1.43 5.91
C GLN A 7 12.03 1.80 5.23
N LEU A 8 11.53 3.01 5.49
CA LEU A 8 10.20 3.46 5.08
C LEU A 8 9.88 3.24 3.59
N GLY A 9 10.81 3.55 2.69
CA GLY A 9 10.60 3.42 1.24
C GLY A 9 10.38 1.96 0.81
N PRO A 10 11.34 1.06 1.05
CA PRO A 10 11.16 -0.36 0.77
C PRO A 10 9.96 -0.99 1.49
N TRP A 11 9.67 -0.57 2.73
CA TRP A 11 8.48 -1.00 3.46
C TRP A 11 7.19 -0.64 2.71
N ALA A 12 7.03 0.63 2.33
CA ALA A 12 5.82 1.10 1.66
C ALA A 12 5.62 0.42 0.30
N LYS A 13 6.70 0.25 -0.47
CA LYS A 13 6.66 -0.51 -1.75
C LYS A 13 6.19 -1.94 -1.53
N SER A 14 6.77 -2.64 -0.55
CA SER A 14 6.40 -4.03 -0.26
C SER A 14 4.93 -4.15 0.10
N HIS A 15 4.40 -3.26 0.93
CA HIS A 15 3.00 -3.30 1.33
C HIS A 15 2.04 -2.97 0.19
N LEU A 16 2.33 -1.93 -0.61
CA LEU A 16 1.53 -1.62 -1.80
C LEU A 16 1.55 -2.79 -2.79
N GLN A 17 2.71 -3.39 -3.01
CA GLN A 17 2.84 -4.56 -3.86
C GLN A 17 2.01 -5.73 -3.32
N SER A 18 2.05 -6.01 -2.01
CA SER A 18 1.21 -7.07 -1.42
C SER A 18 -0.28 -6.82 -1.58
N ILE A 19 -0.74 -5.56 -1.50
CA ILE A 19 -2.15 -5.20 -1.72
C ILE A 19 -2.53 -5.41 -3.19
N ILE A 20 -1.72 -4.88 -4.11
CA ILE A 20 -1.99 -4.89 -5.56
C ILE A 20 -1.92 -6.31 -6.12
N GLN A 21 -0.99 -7.14 -5.63
CA GLN A 21 -0.75 -8.49 -6.13
C GLN A 21 -1.55 -9.58 -5.39
N ALA A 22 -2.40 -9.21 -4.44
CA ALA A 22 -3.23 -10.18 -3.74
C ALA A 22 -4.24 -10.81 -4.69
N THR A 23 -4.20 -12.14 -4.84
CA THR A 23 -5.06 -12.89 -5.77
C THR A 23 -6.35 -13.41 -5.13
N ASN A 24 -6.50 -13.22 -3.81
CA ASN A 24 -7.69 -13.61 -3.08
C ASN A 24 -8.04 -12.59 -2.00
N GLN A 25 -9.30 -12.63 -1.55
CA GLN A 25 -9.83 -11.66 -0.59
C GLN A 25 -9.10 -11.72 0.76
N THR A 26 -8.75 -12.92 1.24
CA THR A 26 -8.08 -13.08 2.55
C THR A 26 -6.72 -12.41 2.56
N ASP A 27 -5.92 -12.63 1.53
CA ASP A 27 -4.58 -12.04 1.40
C ASP A 27 -4.66 -10.52 1.18
N PHE A 28 -5.63 -10.06 0.39
CA PHE A 28 -5.90 -8.64 0.20
C PHE A 28 -6.27 -7.95 1.51
N ASP A 29 -7.22 -8.53 2.25
CA ASP A 29 -7.70 -8.00 3.52
C ASP A 29 -6.56 -7.92 4.54
N ALA A 30 -5.74 -8.97 4.64
CA ALA A 30 -4.58 -9.00 5.50
C ALA A 30 -3.51 -7.97 5.11
N ALA A 31 -3.19 -7.85 3.81
CA ALA A 31 -2.22 -6.88 3.31
C ALA A 31 -2.67 -5.43 3.56
N PHE A 32 -3.96 -5.15 3.32
CA PHE A 32 -4.56 -3.85 3.57
C PHE A 32 -4.54 -3.50 5.06
N ASP A 33 -4.96 -4.41 5.93
CA ASP A 33 -4.99 -4.19 7.39
C ASP A 33 -3.59 -4.12 8.01
N ALA A 34 -2.58 -4.73 7.36
CA ALA A 34 -1.18 -4.60 7.73
C ALA A 34 -0.56 -3.25 7.30
N PHE A 35 -1.17 -2.55 6.34
CA PHE A 35 -0.66 -1.29 5.80
C PHE A 35 -1.41 -0.07 6.35
N VAL A 36 -2.74 -0.11 6.36
CA VAL A 36 -3.62 1.03 6.64
C VAL A 36 -4.17 0.96 8.07
N ALA A 37 -3.95 2.02 8.85
CA ALA A 37 -4.45 2.13 10.23
C ALA A 37 -5.99 2.04 10.26
N LYS A 38 -6.55 1.65 11.42
CA LYS A 38 -8.01 1.64 11.62
C LYS A 38 -8.61 3.03 11.49
N GLU A 39 -7.94 4.01 12.12
CA GLU A 39 -8.29 5.42 12.07
C GLU A 39 -7.35 6.15 11.10
N VAL A 40 -7.68 6.09 9.80
CA VAL A 40 -6.90 6.71 8.73
C VAL A 40 -7.69 7.87 8.11
N HIS A 41 -7.00 8.95 7.77
CA HIS A 41 -7.53 10.01 6.92
C HIS A 41 -7.20 9.71 5.47
N VAL A 42 -8.21 9.47 4.64
CA VAL A 42 -8.04 9.16 3.22
C VAL A 42 -8.61 10.27 2.35
N THR A 43 -7.77 10.78 1.45
CA THR A 43 -8.16 11.61 0.32
C THR A 43 -7.85 10.85 -0.95
N PHE A 44 -8.86 10.60 -1.79
CA PHE A 44 -8.72 9.87 -3.05
C PHE A 44 -9.32 10.69 -4.19
N ASN A 45 -8.51 11.02 -5.21
CA ASN A 45 -8.90 11.89 -6.32
C ASN A 45 -9.53 13.22 -5.85
N GLY A 46 -9.03 13.78 -4.75
CA GLY A 46 -9.50 15.02 -4.15
C GLY A 46 -10.72 14.89 -3.22
N GLU A 47 -11.32 13.71 -3.10
CA GLU A 47 -12.47 13.45 -2.22
C GLU A 47 -12.02 12.80 -0.90
N ASN A 48 -12.58 13.26 0.22
CA ASN A 48 -12.38 12.59 1.52
C ASN A 48 -13.32 11.38 1.62
N ILE A 49 -12.74 10.19 1.74
CA ILE A 49 -13.48 8.92 1.78
C ILE A 49 -13.15 8.14 3.05
N SER A 50 -14.02 7.19 3.40
CA SER A 50 -13.77 6.31 4.54
C SER A 50 -12.71 5.26 4.19
N ARG A 51 -12.10 4.67 5.23
CA ARG A 51 -11.19 3.52 5.10
C ARG A 51 -11.84 2.37 4.33
N ASP A 52 -13.09 2.05 4.64
CA ASP A 52 -13.82 0.94 4.02
C ASP A 52 -14.15 1.23 2.56
N GLU A 53 -14.49 2.48 2.23
CA GLU A 53 -14.71 2.91 0.85
C GLU A 53 -13.41 2.82 0.05
N TYR A 54 -12.30 3.30 0.61
CA TYR A 54 -10.99 3.18 0.00
C TYR A 54 -10.59 1.71 -0.24
N LYS A 55 -10.82 0.85 0.75
CA LYS A 55 -10.58 -0.60 0.64
C LYS A 55 -11.40 -1.23 -0.49
N LYS A 56 -12.68 -0.84 -0.63
CA LYS A 56 -13.55 -1.31 -1.73
C LYS A 56 -13.05 -0.85 -3.09
N ARG A 57 -12.60 0.41 -3.23
CA ARG A 57 -12.06 0.93 -4.49
C ARG A 57 -10.80 0.18 -4.92
N LEU A 58 -9.83 0.01 -4.02
CA LEU A 58 -8.64 -0.80 -4.30
C LEU A 58 -8.98 -2.25 -4.66
N ARG A 59 -10.01 -2.83 -4.04
CA ARG A 59 -10.46 -4.18 -4.37
C ARG A 59 -11.06 -4.26 -5.77
N ALA A 60 -11.89 -3.28 -6.15
CA ALA A 60 -12.47 -3.23 -7.49
C ALA A 60 -11.39 -3.12 -8.58
N GLU A 61 -10.28 -2.46 -8.25
CA GLU A 61 -9.09 -2.34 -9.12
C GLU A 61 -8.23 -3.62 -9.12
N ALA A 62 -8.10 -4.33 -7.99
CA ALA A 62 -7.14 -5.45 -7.86
C ALA A 62 -7.67 -6.83 -8.29
N PHE A 63 -8.99 -7.01 -8.47
CA PHE A 63 -9.58 -8.32 -8.77
C PHE A 63 -9.80 -8.53 -10.27
N ASP A 64 -8.84 -9.20 -10.89
CA ASP A 64 -9.10 -10.24 -11.91
C ASP A 64 -8.04 -11.35 -11.77
N GLU A 65 -8.47 -12.60 -11.95
CA GLU A 65 -7.80 -13.83 -11.46
C GLU A 65 -6.37 -14.07 -11.98
N ALA A 66 -5.88 -13.27 -12.95
CA ALA A 66 -4.55 -13.37 -13.54
C ALA A 66 -3.44 -12.64 -12.75
N GLY A 67 -3.81 -11.84 -11.75
CA GLY A 67 -2.87 -11.08 -10.91
C GLY A 67 -2.33 -9.81 -11.59
N ALA A 68 -1.79 -8.90 -10.77
CA ALA A 68 -1.31 -7.60 -11.23
C ALA A 68 0.23 -7.49 -11.19
N VAL A 69 0.80 -6.74 -12.15
CA VAL A 69 2.22 -6.37 -12.15
C VAL A 69 2.34 -4.91 -11.74
N VAL A 70 3.08 -4.64 -10.66
CA VAL A 70 3.34 -3.27 -10.21
C VAL A 70 4.77 -2.85 -10.56
N THR A 71 4.89 -1.66 -11.14
CA THR A 71 6.15 -0.98 -11.41
C THR A 71 6.20 0.31 -10.60
N PHE A 72 7.19 0.46 -9.74
CA PHE A 72 7.40 1.69 -8.98
C PHE A 72 8.29 2.65 -9.77
N ASN A 73 7.70 3.75 -10.23
CA ASN A 73 8.35 4.77 -11.04
C ASN A 73 9.14 5.79 -10.20
N GLY A 74 8.82 5.93 -8.91
CA GLY A 74 9.57 6.78 -8.00
C GLY A 74 9.14 6.60 -6.54
N VAL A 75 10.08 6.76 -5.62
CA VAL A 75 9.81 6.78 -4.18
C VAL A 75 10.70 7.84 -3.52
N THR A 76 10.09 8.72 -2.74
CA THR A 76 10.77 9.71 -1.91
C THR A 76 10.30 9.55 -0.47
N THR A 77 11.21 9.71 0.49
CA THR A 77 10.89 9.59 1.91
C THR A 77 11.42 10.76 2.72
N VAL A 78 10.69 11.11 3.78
CA VAL A 78 11.11 12.07 4.80
C VAL A 78 11.04 11.37 6.16
N PRO A 79 12.16 11.23 6.88
CA PRO A 79 12.18 10.62 8.21
C PRO A 79 11.23 11.33 9.20
N GLY A 80 10.49 10.53 9.96
CA GLY A 80 9.56 11.00 10.98
C GLY A 80 10.19 11.14 12.37
N LYS A 81 9.38 11.61 13.32
CA LYS A 81 9.70 11.64 14.75
C LYS A 81 9.04 10.46 15.45
N ASP A 82 9.84 9.67 16.18
CA ASP A 82 9.35 8.51 16.90
C ASP A 82 9.20 8.84 18.39
N GLU A 83 7.96 9.01 18.84
CA GLU A 83 7.64 9.30 20.24
C GLU A 83 8.06 8.16 21.17
N SER A 84 8.11 6.91 20.68
CA SER A 84 8.60 5.78 21.49
C SER A 84 10.11 5.86 21.77
N LEU A 85 10.83 6.69 21.01
CA LEU A 85 12.25 7.00 21.17
C LEU A 85 12.46 8.43 21.69
N GLY A 86 11.46 9.02 22.36
CA GLY A 86 11.56 10.37 22.93
C GLY A 86 11.62 11.47 21.87
N GLY A 87 10.97 11.28 20.72
CA GLY A 87 10.96 12.27 19.63
C GLY A 87 12.22 12.27 18.78
N ALA A 88 13.01 11.19 18.82
CA ALA A 88 14.17 11.02 17.94
C ALA A 88 13.73 10.87 16.47
N THR A 89 14.60 11.30 15.54
CA THR A 89 14.37 11.09 14.11
C THR A 89 14.53 9.62 13.76
N SER A 90 13.58 9.06 13.01
CA SER A 90 13.56 7.64 12.61
C SER A 90 13.34 7.50 11.10
N SER A 91 14.20 6.74 10.43
CA SER A 91 14.08 6.45 8.98
C SER A 91 13.08 5.33 8.66
N PHE A 92 12.39 4.79 9.66
CA PHE A 92 11.43 3.69 9.51
C PHE A 92 9.98 4.18 9.42
N ILE A 93 9.71 5.40 9.87
CA ILE A 93 8.42 6.09 9.88
C ILE A 93 8.59 7.50 9.30
N GLY A 94 7.50 8.23 9.12
CA GLY A 94 7.49 9.56 8.52
C GLY A 94 6.65 9.60 7.26
N GLU A 95 7.05 10.44 6.30
CA GLU A 95 6.30 10.66 5.07
C GLU A 95 6.94 9.90 3.91
N ALA A 96 6.10 9.35 3.03
CA ALA A 96 6.56 8.77 1.77
C ALA A 96 5.66 9.22 0.61
N GLY A 97 6.29 9.69 -0.46
CA GLY A 97 5.66 9.93 -1.76
C GLY A 97 6.06 8.83 -2.72
N ILE A 98 5.08 8.17 -3.34
CA ILE A 98 5.27 6.99 -4.18
C ILE A 98 4.51 7.22 -5.48
N PHE A 99 5.19 6.96 -6.60
CA PHE A 99 4.60 6.95 -7.93
C PHE A 99 4.75 5.55 -8.50
N TYR A 100 3.64 4.95 -8.93
CA TYR A 100 3.64 3.60 -9.48
C TYR A 100 2.63 3.45 -10.61
N THR A 101 2.90 2.45 -11.45
CA THR A 101 2.00 1.94 -12.47
C THR A 101 1.66 0.50 -12.12
N ALA A 102 0.40 0.11 -12.20
CA ALA A 102 -0.02 -1.28 -12.12
C ALA A 102 -0.68 -1.70 -13.43
N ILE A 103 -0.34 -2.89 -13.92
CA ILE A 103 -1.00 -3.54 -15.05
C ILE A 103 -1.81 -4.69 -14.48
N ILE A 104 -3.12 -4.68 -14.70
CA ILE A 104 -4.03 -5.72 -14.27
C ILE A 104 -4.51 -6.44 -15.52
N ALA A 105 -4.25 -7.74 -15.58
CA ALA A 105 -4.77 -8.57 -16.66
C ALA A 105 -6.19 -8.99 -16.29
N GLU A 106 -7.16 -8.56 -17.09
CA GLU A 106 -8.54 -8.96 -16.93
C GLU A 106 -8.72 -10.44 -17.31
N ALA A 107 -9.65 -11.11 -16.63
CA ALA A 107 -10.00 -12.50 -16.93
C ALA A 107 -10.71 -12.64 -18.29
N ILE A 108 -11.15 -11.51 -18.87
CA ILE A 108 -11.83 -11.45 -20.16
C ILE A 108 -10.78 -11.52 -21.28
N VAL A 109 -10.94 -12.52 -22.13
CA VAL A 109 -10.12 -12.73 -23.33
C VAL A 109 -10.90 -12.28 -24.56
N VAL A 110 -10.39 -11.26 -25.27
CA VAL A 110 -10.94 -10.79 -26.55
C VAL A 110 -9.98 -11.21 -27.66
N GLN A 111 -10.46 -11.99 -28.63
CA GLN A 111 -9.66 -12.51 -29.76
C GLN A 111 -8.39 -13.29 -29.33
N GLY A 112 -8.41 -13.93 -28.16
CA GLY A 112 -7.29 -14.73 -27.67
C GLY A 112 -6.25 -13.97 -26.83
N ALA A 113 -6.43 -12.66 -26.62
CA ALA A 113 -5.61 -11.85 -25.71
C ALA A 113 -6.45 -11.38 -24.50
N SER A 114 -5.88 -11.43 -23.30
CA SER A 114 -6.48 -10.79 -22.12
C SER A 114 -6.56 -9.29 -22.33
N VAL A 115 -7.68 -8.69 -21.92
CA VAL A 115 -7.78 -7.22 -21.82
C VAL A 115 -6.90 -6.79 -20.64
N GLU A 116 -6.06 -5.78 -20.81
CA GLU A 116 -5.23 -5.24 -19.74
C GLU A 116 -5.67 -3.82 -19.40
N SER A 117 -5.82 -3.53 -18.10
CA SER A 117 -5.99 -2.18 -17.58
C SER A 117 -4.70 -1.68 -16.95
N LYS A 118 -4.42 -0.39 -17.15
CA LYS A 118 -3.24 0.29 -16.65
C LYS A 118 -3.66 1.37 -15.67
N ILE A 119 -3.30 1.15 -14.41
CA ILE A 119 -3.48 2.12 -13.35
C ILE A 119 -2.19 2.93 -13.21
N THR A 120 -2.30 4.25 -13.28
CA THR A 120 -1.20 5.16 -12.92
C THR A 120 -1.59 5.90 -11.65
N SER A 121 -0.74 5.82 -10.62
CA SER A 121 -1.06 6.31 -9.29
C SER A 121 0.08 7.09 -8.66
N SER A 122 -0.28 8.22 -8.05
CA SER A 122 0.57 8.99 -7.15
C SER A 122 -0.06 8.96 -5.76
N ILE A 123 0.72 8.51 -4.77
CA ILE A 123 0.26 8.39 -3.39
C ILE A 123 1.27 9.03 -2.44
N ASN A 124 0.77 9.83 -1.51
CA ASN A 124 1.51 10.37 -0.37
C ASN A 124 0.94 9.78 0.92
N ILE A 125 1.81 9.21 1.74
CA ILE A 125 1.42 8.55 3.00
C ILE A 125 2.21 9.10 4.19
N SER A 126 1.52 9.24 5.32
CA SER A 126 2.12 9.45 6.63
C SER A 126 2.07 8.15 7.43
N VAL A 127 3.24 7.65 7.81
CA VAL A 127 3.44 6.38 8.49
C VAL A 127 3.91 6.61 9.91
N LYS A 128 3.26 5.95 10.87
CA LYS A 128 3.59 6.03 12.30
C LYS A 128 3.52 4.64 12.93
N ASN A 129 4.10 4.48 14.12
CA ASN A 129 3.89 3.30 14.94
C ASN A 129 2.46 3.33 15.50
N ASP A 130 1.67 2.29 15.21
CA ASP A 130 0.31 2.13 15.70
C ASP A 130 0.32 1.41 17.06
N PRO A 131 -0.07 2.11 18.16
CA PRO A 131 -0.06 1.51 19.49
C PRO A 131 -1.14 0.44 19.67
N SER A 132 -2.14 0.36 18.78
CA SER A 132 -3.20 -0.65 18.84
C SER A 132 -2.75 -2.02 18.32
N VAL A 133 -1.59 -2.10 17.64
CA VAL A 133 -1.03 -3.37 17.16
C VAL A 133 -0.42 -4.12 18.34
N PRO A 134 -0.95 -5.30 18.73
CA PRO A 134 -0.50 -6.02 19.90
C PRO A 134 0.97 -6.40 19.80
N LYS A 135 1.75 -6.04 20.82
CA LYS A 135 3.14 -6.47 20.93
C LYS A 135 3.16 -7.97 21.23
N PRO A 136 4.06 -8.75 20.60
CA PRO A 136 4.22 -10.15 20.96
C PRO A 136 4.62 -10.27 22.44
N PRO A 137 4.17 -11.33 23.15
CA PRO A 137 4.57 -11.59 24.53
C PRO A 137 6.09 -11.62 24.68
N ALA A 138 6.58 -11.15 25.84
CA ALA A 138 8.00 -11.17 26.15
C ALA A 138 8.58 -12.58 25.99
N GLY A 139 9.68 -12.71 25.24
CA GLY A 139 10.35 -13.99 24.97
C GLY A 139 9.96 -14.68 23.67
N ILE A 140 8.85 -14.30 23.02
CA ILE A 140 8.52 -14.80 21.67
C ILE A 140 9.24 -13.94 20.64
N ARG A 141 10.17 -14.57 19.90
CA ARG A 141 10.85 -13.94 18.77
C ARG A 141 10.00 -14.12 17.51
N GLY A 142 9.19 -13.13 17.20
CA GLY A 142 8.41 -13.05 15.96
C GLY A 142 8.65 -11.73 15.23
N PHE A 143 8.31 -11.66 13.95
CA PHE A 143 8.28 -10.41 13.21
C PHE A 143 7.17 -9.53 13.77
N TYR A 144 7.54 -8.39 14.34
CA TYR A 144 6.61 -7.37 14.83
C TYR A 144 6.85 -6.08 14.05
N ASP A 145 5.84 -5.65 13.31
CA ASP A 145 5.84 -4.39 12.60
C ASP A 145 4.63 -3.54 13.04
N PRO A 146 4.84 -2.52 13.90
CA PRO A 146 3.78 -1.66 14.39
C PRO A 146 3.34 -0.62 13.36
N ARG A 147 4.05 -0.46 12.24
CA ARG A 147 3.85 0.68 11.36
C ARG A 147 2.53 0.60 10.62
N ARG A 148 1.79 1.70 10.58
CA ARG A 148 0.57 1.85 9.78
C ARG A 148 0.51 3.24 9.15
N VAL A 149 -0.21 3.34 8.04
CA VAL A 149 -0.55 4.59 7.38
C VAL A 149 -1.72 5.25 8.10
N PHE A 150 -1.52 6.47 8.57
CA PHE A 150 -2.55 7.29 9.26
C PHE A 150 -3.09 8.42 8.39
N THR A 151 -2.36 8.81 7.36
CA THR A 151 -2.83 9.77 6.35
C THR A 151 -2.44 9.26 4.99
N LEU A 152 -3.39 9.26 4.07
CA LEU A 152 -3.23 8.78 2.71
C LEU A 152 -3.88 9.77 1.76
N ASN A 153 -3.09 10.30 0.84
CA ASN A 153 -3.59 11.11 -0.27
C ASN A 153 -3.17 10.46 -1.58
N GLN A 154 -4.13 9.99 -2.36
CA GLN A 154 -3.89 9.32 -3.61
C GLN A 154 -4.63 9.99 -4.76
N VAL A 155 -3.94 10.12 -5.89
CA VAL A 155 -4.53 10.40 -7.19
C VAL A 155 -4.25 9.21 -8.09
N SER A 156 -5.29 8.64 -8.66
CA SER A 156 -5.23 7.43 -9.49
C SER A 156 -6.08 7.61 -10.75
N THR A 157 -5.56 7.13 -11.87
CA THR A 157 -6.27 7.05 -13.15
C THR A 157 -6.18 5.65 -13.70
N ASP A 158 -7.28 5.18 -14.27
CA ASP A 158 -7.39 3.92 -14.98
C ASP A 158 -7.58 4.19 -16.48
N ALA A 159 -6.86 3.45 -17.31
CA ALA A 159 -6.94 3.50 -18.76
C ALA A 159 -6.63 2.12 -19.36
N PRO A 160 -7.15 1.78 -20.56
CA PRO A 160 -6.72 0.58 -21.26
C PRO A 160 -5.21 0.56 -21.45
N ALA A 161 -4.54 -0.58 -21.25
CA ALA A 161 -3.08 -0.66 -21.35
C ALA A 161 -2.54 -0.23 -22.73
N ASP A 162 -3.34 -0.41 -23.79
CA ASP A 162 -3.02 -0.02 -25.17
C ASP A 162 -3.24 1.47 -25.48
N SER A 163 -3.78 2.25 -24.55
CA SER A 163 -3.97 3.69 -24.74
C SER A 163 -2.68 4.46 -24.43
N SER A 164 -1.88 4.69 -25.47
CA SER A 164 -0.72 5.58 -25.40
C SER A 164 -1.20 7.04 -25.44
N THR A 165 -1.02 7.77 -24.35
CA THR A 165 -0.96 9.24 -24.35
C THR A 165 0.40 9.69 -23.88
#